data_AF-A0A6N8UEK9-F1
#
_entry.id   AF-A0A6N8UEK9-F1
#
_cell.length_a   1.000
_cell.length_b   1.000
_cell.length_c   1.000
_cell.angle_alpha   90.00
_cell.angle_beta   90.00
_cell.angle_gamma   90.00
#
_symmetry.space_group_name_H-M   'P 1'
#
loop_
_entity.id
_entity.type
_entity.pdbx_description
1 polymer ?
#
loop_
_entity_poly.entity_id
_entity_poly.type
_entity_poly.pdbx_seq_one_letter_code
_entity_poly.pdbx_strand_id
1 'polypeptide(L)'
;MKALLLQLQERIAEISDIKYVDEDWGQLDYYSPNMPVQWPCCLIDIQSVDYSNLGIDLNKTPKNRQNARIQIAFTLANMKLTNTSMKAHTFWSAEN
;
A
#
# COMPACT_ATOMS: atom_id res chain seq x y z
N MET A 1 -4.39 -9.14 -15.21
CA MET A 1 -4.02 -8.18 -14.16
C MET A 1 -4.97 -8.18 -12.98
N LYS A 2 -6.29 -7.99 -13.20
CA LYS A 2 -7.30 -7.99 -12.13
C LYS A 2 -7.21 -9.18 -11.15
N ALA A 3 -7.04 -10.39 -11.67
CA ALA A 3 -6.92 -11.59 -10.83
C ALA A 3 -5.69 -11.57 -9.91
N LEU A 4 -4.57 -11.01 -10.36
CA LEU A 4 -3.34 -10.89 -9.55
C LEU A 4 -3.55 -9.89 -8.41
N LEU A 5 -4.14 -8.73 -8.69
CA LEU A 5 -4.44 -7.72 -7.66
C LEU A 5 -5.44 -8.24 -6.62
N LEU A 6 -6.49 -8.94 -7.06
CA LEU A 6 -7.47 -9.55 -6.17
C LEU A 6 -6.80 -10.58 -5.23
N GLN A 7 -5.94 -11.44 -5.78
CA GLN A 7 -5.20 -12.40 -4.97
C GLN A 7 -4.21 -11.75 -3.99
N LEU A 8 -3.61 -10.62 -4.38
CA LEU A 8 -2.75 -9.85 -3.48
C LEU A 8 -3.57 -9.22 -2.34
N GLN A 9 -4.74 -8.65 -2.65
CA GLN A 9 -5.66 -8.11 -1.65
C GLN A 9 -6.12 -9.19 -0.67
N GLU A 10 -6.55 -10.35 -1.18
CA GLU A 10 -6.97 -11.50 -0.36
C GLU A 10 -5.86 -11.95 0.60
N ARG A 11 -4.62 -12.11 0.11
CA ARG A 11 -3.48 -12.51 0.95
C ARG A 11 -3.11 -11.49 1.99
N ILE A 12 -3.22 -10.20 1.68
CA ILE A 12 -2.94 -9.14 2.66
C ILE A 12 -4.05 -9.09 3.71
N ALA A 13 -5.29 -9.35 3.32
CA ALA A 13 -6.43 -9.43 4.25
C ALA A 13 -6.35 -10.61 5.23
N GLU A 14 -5.54 -11.64 4.95
CA GLU A 14 -5.25 -12.72 5.92
C GLU A 14 -4.43 -12.22 7.13
N ILE A 15 -3.76 -11.08 7.01
CA ILE A 15 -2.95 -10.48 8.09
C ILE A 15 -3.89 -9.74 9.04
N SER A 16 -4.15 -10.31 10.22
CA SER A 16 -5.08 -9.76 11.22
C SER A 16 -4.79 -8.32 11.67
N ASP A 17 -3.53 -7.91 11.56
CA ASP A 17 -3.07 -6.57 11.96
C ASP A 17 -3.40 -5.49 10.91
N ILE A 18 -3.79 -5.88 9.70
CA ILE A 18 -4.21 -4.99 8.62
C ILE A 18 -5.72 -5.17 8.43
N LYS A 19 -6.52 -4.18 8.83
CA LYS A 19 -7.98 -4.29 8.81
C LYS A 19 -8.59 -3.87 7.48
N TYR A 20 -7.93 -2.95 6.78
CA TYR A 20 -8.46 -2.33 5.58
C TYR A 20 -7.42 -2.42 4.47
N VAL A 21 -7.82 -2.93 3.31
CA VAL A 21 -6.96 -3.04 2.12
C VAL A 21 -7.70 -2.39 0.96
N ASP A 22 -7.09 -1.40 0.33
CA ASP A 22 -7.70 -0.69 -0.79
C ASP A 22 -6.65 -0.14 -1.76
N GLU A 23 -7.10 0.44 -2.87
CA GLU A 23 -6.24 1.13 -3.85
C GLU A 23 -5.77 2.50 -3.30
N ASP A 24 -4.54 2.88 -3.62
CA ASP A 24 -4.01 4.21 -3.30
C ASP A 24 -4.44 5.22 -4.37
N TRP A 25 -5.34 6.11 -3.98
CA TRP A 25 -5.80 7.28 -4.73
C TRP A 25 -5.15 8.58 -4.23
N GLY A 26 -4.11 8.49 -3.39
CA GLY A 26 -3.46 9.65 -2.75
C GLY A 26 -4.18 10.12 -1.48
N GLN A 27 -5.03 9.28 -0.89
CA GLN A 27 -5.77 9.57 0.35
C GLN A 27 -4.88 9.98 1.54
N LEU A 28 -3.62 9.53 1.56
CA LEU A 28 -2.67 9.91 2.61
C LEU A 28 -1.93 11.22 2.31
N ASP A 29 -1.85 11.62 1.03
CA ASP A 29 -1.11 12.80 0.58
C ASP A 29 -1.91 14.10 0.74
N TYR A 30 -3.22 13.99 0.88
CA TYR A 30 -4.04 15.10 1.34
C TYR A 30 -3.67 15.39 2.80
N TYR A 31 -2.73 16.32 3.03
CA TYR A 31 -2.26 16.87 4.31
C TYR A 31 -3.38 17.54 5.14
N SER A 32 -4.51 16.85 5.28
CA SER A 32 -5.68 17.23 6.06
C SER A 32 -5.66 16.43 7.36
N PRO A 33 -6.06 17.02 8.50
CA PRO A 33 -6.24 16.26 9.73
C PRO A 33 -7.29 15.14 9.60
N ASN A 34 -8.13 15.20 8.56
CA ASN A 34 -9.18 14.22 8.27
C ASN A 34 -8.84 13.45 6.99
N MET A 35 -7.79 12.62 7.04
CA MET A 35 -7.48 11.71 5.95
C MET A 35 -8.67 10.75 5.75
N PRO A 36 -9.19 10.57 4.53
CA PRO A 36 -10.35 9.73 4.25
C PRO A 36 -9.98 8.24 4.24
N VAL A 37 -9.34 7.77 5.31
CA VAL A 37 -8.88 6.39 5.47
C VAL A 37 -9.29 5.81 6.81
N GLN A 38 -9.49 4.51 6.82
CA GLN A 38 -9.70 3.75 8.04
C GLN A 38 -8.38 3.10 8.46
N TRP A 39 -8.10 3.08 9.77
CA TRP A 39 -6.83 2.59 10.30
C TRP A 39 -7.03 1.28 11.07
N PRO A 40 -6.04 0.36 11.09
CA PRO A 40 -4.85 0.31 10.23
C PRO A 40 -5.20 -0.15 8.81
N CYS A 41 -4.54 0.45 7.81
CA CYS A 41 -4.76 0.12 6.40
C CYS A 41 -3.48 -0.22 5.63
N CYS A 42 -3.67 -0.96 4.54
CA CYS A 42 -2.70 -1.17 3.49
C CYS A 42 -3.28 -0.63 2.18
N LEU A 43 -2.57 0.32 1.56
CA LEU A 43 -2.95 0.87 0.27
C LEU A 43 -2.04 0.29 -0.81
N ILE A 44 -2.64 -0.09 -1.94
CA ILE A 44 -1.96 -0.75 -3.04
C ILE A 44 -1.95 0.18 -4.25
N ASP A 45 -0.77 0.36 -4.85
CA ASP A 45 -0.63 1.15 -6.07
C ASP A 45 0.25 0.45 -7.11
N ILE A 46 0.01 0.73 -8.39
CA ILE A 46 0.85 0.31 -9.51
C ILE A 46 1.67 1.52 -9.97
N GLN A 47 2.93 1.54 -9.58
CA GLN A 47 3.86 2.63 -9.84
C GLN A 47 4.30 2.69 -11.31
N SER A 48 4.54 1.52 -11.91
CA SER A 48 4.94 1.44 -13.31
C SER A 48 4.61 0.08 -13.93
N VAL A 49 4.42 0.11 -15.24
CA VAL A 49 4.27 -1.09 -16.06
C VAL A 49 5.12 -0.93 -17.31
N ASP A 50 6.21 -1.69 -17.38
CA ASP A 50 7.12 -1.71 -18.51
C ASP A 50 6.91 -2.98 -19.33
N TYR A 51 6.85 -2.82 -20.65
CA TYR A 51 6.78 -3.94 -21.59
C TYR A 51 8.04 -3.98 -22.43
N SER A 52 8.67 -5.14 -22.52
CA SER A 52 9.81 -5.36 -23.41
C SER A 52 9.51 -6.47 -24.41
N ASN A 53 9.73 -6.21 -25.70
CA ASN A 53 9.58 -7.22 -26.74
C ASN A 53 10.79 -8.18 -26.71
N LEU A 54 10.52 -9.48 -26.52
CA LEU A 54 11.54 -10.53 -26.54
C LEU A 54 11.76 -11.11 -27.95
N GLY A 55 11.03 -10.61 -28.94
CA GLY A 55 11.11 -11.05 -30.33
C GLY A 55 10.29 -12.29 -30.64
N ILE A 56 10.46 -12.78 -31.87
CA ILE A 56 9.74 -13.93 -32.41
C ILE A 56 10.64 -15.15 -32.36
N ASP A 57 10.15 -16.24 -31.76
CA ASP A 57 10.82 -17.54 -31.75
C ASP A 57 9.88 -18.59 -32.34
N LEU A 58 10.24 -19.10 -33.53
CA LEU A 58 9.43 -20.03 -34.29
C LEU A 58 9.29 -21.40 -33.62
N ASN A 59 10.21 -21.74 -32.71
CA ASN A 59 10.26 -23.04 -32.04
C ASN A 59 9.57 -23.03 -30.67
N LYS A 60 9.06 -21.87 -30.20
CA LYS A 60 8.40 -21.74 -28.90
C LYS A 60 6.96 -21.24 -29.06
N THR A 61 6.09 -21.69 -28.18
CA THR A 61 4.70 -21.24 -28.05
C THR A 61 4.54 -20.43 -26.77
N PRO A 62 4.07 -19.17 -26.82
CA PRO A 62 3.68 -18.40 -27.99
C PRO A 62 4.90 -17.90 -28.81
N LYS A 63 4.73 -17.80 -30.14
CA LYS A 63 5.79 -17.38 -31.07
C LYS A 63 6.26 -15.96 -30.82
N ASN A 64 5.31 -15.05 -30.56
CA ASN A 64 5.59 -13.68 -30.17
C ASN A 64 5.68 -13.62 -28.65
N ARG A 65 6.80 -13.14 -28.12
CA ARG A 65 7.05 -13.10 -26.69
C ARG A 65 7.29 -11.68 -26.23
N GLN A 66 6.65 -11.31 -25.14
CA GLN A 66 6.84 -10.04 -24.47
C GLN A 66 7.07 -10.33 -22.98
N ASN A 67 7.92 -9.53 -22.36
CA ASN A 67 8.07 -9.49 -20.92
C ASN A 67 7.32 -8.26 -20.39
N ALA A 68 6.62 -8.41 -19.28
CA ALA A 68 6.01 -7.30 -18.57
C ALA A 68 6.64 -7.21 -17.18
N ARG A 69 7.20 -6.06 -16.83
CA ARG A 69 7.68 -5.74 -15.50
C ARG A 69 6.71 -4.76 -14.87
N ILE A 70 6.17 -5.12 -13.72
CA ILE A 70 5.19 -4.32 -12.99
C ILE A 70 5.81 -3.98 -11.64
N GLN A 71 5.78 -2.70 -11.27
CA GLN A 71 6.16 -2.25 -9.95
C GLN A 71 4.89 -1.96 -9.15
N ILE A 72 4.72 -2.69 -8.04
CA ILE A 72 3.59 -2.53 -7.12
C ILE A 72 4.13 -1.96 -5.81
N ALA A 73 3.52 -0.90 -5.32
CA ALA A 73 3.81 -0.32 -4.01
C ALA A 73 2.71 -0.73 -3.01
N PHE A 74 3.13 -1.07 -1.79
CA PHE A 74 2.25 -1.35 -0.67
C PHE A 74 2.56 -0.34 0.44
N THR A 75 1.61 0.55 0.71
CA THR A 75 1.73 1.56 1.75
C THR A 75 1.01 1.08 2.99
N LEU A 76 1.77 0.76 4.04
CA LEU A 76 1.23 0.36 5.34
C LEU A 76 1.12 1.58 6.24
N ALA A 77 -0.10 1.86 6.69
CA ALA A 77 -0.39 3.06 7.45
C ALA A 77 -1.15 2.68 8.74
N ASN A 78 -0.63 3.15 9.89
CA ASN A 78 -1.27 3.00 11.19
C ASN A 78 -1.26 4.32 11.96
N MET A 79 -2.37 4.68 12.59
CA MET A 79 -2.49 5.92 13.35
C MET A 79 -1.91 5.73 14.76
N LYS A 80 -0.83 6.43 15.07
CA LYS A 80 -0.27 6.48 16.43
C LYS A 80 -0.93 7.61 17.21
N LEU A 81 -1.85 7.27 18.11
CA LEU A 81 -2.54 8.23 18.99
C LEU A 81 -1.66 8.75 20.16
N THR A 82 -0.49 8.15 20.41
CA THR A 82 0.39 8.58 21.49
C THR A 82 1.37 9.67 21.04
N ASN A 83 1.14 10.88 21.56
CA ASN A 83 2.06 12.01 21.46
C ASN A 83 3.41 11.61 22.08
N THR A 84 4.41 11.39 21.22
CA THR A 84 5.81 11.13 21.64
C THR A 84 6.67 12.38 21.52
N SER A 85 6.08 13.57 21.68
CA SER A 85 6.90 14.76 21.95
C SER A 85 7.28 14.76 23.44
N MET A 86 8.56 14.50 23.72
CA MET A 86 9.18 14.75 25.03
C MET A 86 9.23 16.25 25.42
N LYS A 87 8.48 17.11 24.72
CA LYS A 87 8.29 18.54 25.04
C LYS A 87 6.87 18.85 25.54
N ALA A 88 6.00 17.85 25.68
CA ALA A 88 4.71 18.05 26.33
C ALA A 88 4.96 18.28 27.83
N HIS A 89 4.80 19.52 28.27
CA HIS A 89 4.91 19.92 29.67
C HIS A 89 4.06 19.00 30.55
N THR A 90 4.68 18.37 31.53
CA THR A 90 3.96 17.61 32.56
C THR A 90 3.27 18.63 33.46
N PHE A 91 1.94 18.68 33.42
CA PHE A 91 1.16 19.41 34.41
C PHE A 91 1.49 18.84 35.79
N TRP A 92 2.15 19.63 36.63
CA TRP A 92 2.29 19.36 38.05
C TRP A 92 0.91 19.57 38.69
N SER A 93 0.22 18.47 38.96
CA SER A 93 -0.90 18.46 39.91
C SER A 93 -0.64 17.34 40.91
N ALA A 94 -0.26 17.75 42.12
CA ALA A 94 -0.65 17.07 43.35
C ALA A 94 -0.49 18.08 44.49
N GLU A 95 -1.59 18.71 44.85
CA GLU A 95 -1.84 19.06 46.25
C GLU A 95 -1.84 17.77 47.09
N ASN A 96 -0.88 17.67 48.01
CA ASN A 96 -1.05 17.38 49.45
C ASN A 96 0.32 17.22 50.11
#